data_AF-A0A929ZD45-F1
#
_entry.id   AF-A0A929ZD45-F1
#
_cell.length_a   1.000
_cell.length_b   1.000
_cell.length_c   1.000
_cell.angle_alpha   90.00
_cell.angle_beta   90.00
_cell.angle_gamma   90.00
#
_symmetry.space_group_name_H-M   'P 1'
#
loop_
_entity.id
_entity.type
_entity.pdbx_description
1 polymer ?
#
loop_
_entity_poly.entity_id
_entity_poly.type
_entity_poly.pdbx_seq_one_letter_code
_entity_poly.pdbx_strand_id
1 'polypeptide(L)' 'GPYNLSSLKQMLGDGKLCKETLLWTEGMNEWAKAEDIADIKSLFIQMPPIPRK' A
#
# COMPACT_ATOMS: atom_id res chain seq x y z
N GLY A 1 2.30 15.95 6.30
CA GLY A 1 1.50 16.21 5.09
C GLY A 1 0.75 14.96 4.73
N PRO A 2 -0.41 15.06 4.05
CA PRO A 2 -1.15 13.87 3.60
C PRO A 2 -0.25 13.03 2.70
N TYR A 3 -0.21 11.71 2.95
CA TYR A 3 0.53 10.79 2.12
C TYR A 3 -0.25 10.62 0.81
N ASN A 4 0.35 11.08 -0.29
CA ASN A 4 -0.23 10.90 -1.61
C ASN A 4 -0.23 9.41 -1.98
N LEU A 5 -1.18 9.01 -2.84
CA LEU A 5 -1.29 7.64 -3.35
C LEU A 5 0.03 7.13 -3.94
N SER A 6 0.77 8.00 -4.64
CA SER A 6 2.08 7.67 -5.19
C SER A 6 3.13 7.39 -4.10
N SER A 7 3.11 8.13 -2.99
CA SER A 7 4.00 7.87 -1.85
C SER A 7 3.67 6.56 -1.16
N LEU A 8 2.37 6.26 -1.01
CA LEU A 8 1.92 4.97 -0.47
C LEU A 8 2.32 3.81 -1.38
N LYS A 9 2.12 3.94 -2.71
CA LYS A 9 2.59 2.97 -3.69
C LYS A 9 4.11 2.76 -3.62
N GLN A 10 4.88 3.83 -3.42
CA GLN A 10 6.33 3.74 -3.26
C GLN A 10 6.73 3.02 -1.98
N MET A 11 6.11 3.34 -0.83
CA MET A 11 6.38 2.66 0.44
C MET A 11 5.94 1.19 0.43
N LEU A 12 4.88 0.88 -0.33
CA LEU A 12 4.45 -0.48 -0.60
C LEU A 12 5.51 -1.24 -1.41
N GLY A 13 5.98 -0.63 -2.51
CA GLY A 13 7.08 -1.11 -3.36
C GLY A 13 8.42 -1.23 -2.64
N ASP A 14 8.61 -0.48 -1.55
CA ASP A 14 9.79 -0.57 -0.67
C ASP A 14 9.67 -1.71 0.35
N GLY A 15 8.50 -2.36 0.44
CA GLY A 15 8.22 -3.41 1.42
C GLY A 15 7.97 -2.89 2.84
N LYS A 16 7.77 -1.58 3.01
CA LYS A 16 7.49 -0.95 4.31
C LYS A 16 6.01 -1.00 4.71
N LEU A 17 5.13 -1.39 3.79
CA LEU A 17 3.70 -1.53 4.02
C LEU A 17 3.27 -2.96 3.75
N CYS A 18 2.43 -3.50 4.62
CA CYS A 18 1.89 -4.85 4.52
C CYS A 18 0.41 -4.80 4.11
N LYS A 19 -0.14 -5.93 3.68
CA LYS A 19 -1.56 -6.06 3.27
C LYS A 19 -2.55 -5.63 4.37
N GLU A 20 -2.16 -5.87 5.62
CA GLU A 20 -2.88 -5.46 6.84
C GLU A 20 -2.76 -3.96 7.17
N THR A 21 -1.86 -3.22 6.51
CA THR A 21 -1.67 -1.80 6.78
C THR A 21 -2.88 -1.01 6.28
N LEU A 22 -3.45 -0.18 7.16
CA LEU A 22 -4.53 0.75 6.83
C LEU A 22 -3.96 1.95 6.08
N LEU A 23 -4.44 2.14 4.87
CA LEU A 23 -4.07 3.20 3.95
C LEU A 23 -5.29 4.06 3.68
N TRP A 24 -5.07 5.37 3.62
CA TRP A 24 -6.07 6.33 3.23
C TRP A 24 -5.46 7.27 2.20
N THR A 25 -6.23 7.55 1.15
CA THR A 25 -5.79 8.30 -0.01
C THR A 25 -6.67 9.53 -0.16
N GLU A 26 -6.15 10.61 -0.73
CA GLU A 26 -6.98 11.77 -1.06
C GLU A 26 -8.10 11.35 -2.05
N GLY A 27 -9.35 11.53 -1.63
CA GLY A 27 -10.54 11.06 -2.35
C GLY A 27 -11.20 9.81 -1.75
N MET A 28 -10.57 9.11 -0.80
CA MET A 28 -11.24 8.08 0.00
C MET A 28 -12.01 8.70 1.17
N ASN A 29 -13.18 8.15 1.47
CA ASN A 29 -13.99 8.59 2.60
C ASN A 29 -13.50 7.99 3.94
N GLU A 30 -12.78 6.87 3.89
CA GLU A 30 -12.36 6.09 5.05
C GLU A 30 -11.04 5.34 4.80
N TRP A 31 -10.40 4.91 5.89
CA TRP A 31 -9.18 4.10 5.83
C TRP A 31 -9.52 2.69 5.34
N ALA A 32 -8.85 2.26 4.26
CA ALA A 32 -9.00 0.93 3.70
C ALA A 32 -7.71 0.13 3.90
N LYS A 33 -7.80 -1.19 3.98
CA LYS A 33 -6.59 -2.01 4.04
C LYS A 33 -5.87 -1.98 2.69
N ALA A 34 -4.55 -2.06 2.72
CA ALA A 34 -3.71 -2.13 1.53
C ALA A 34 -4.08 -3.32 0.61
N GLU A 35 -4.61 -4.42 1.18
CA GLU A 35 -5.15 -5.55 0.40
C GLU A 35 -6.49 -5.28 -0.31
N ASP A 36 -7.26 -4.30 0.16
CA ASP A 36 -8.58 -3.96 -0.34
C ASP A 36 -8.50 -2.98 -1.52
N ILE A 37 -7.48 -2.11 -1.50
CA ILE A 37 -7.22 -1.16 -2.58
C ILE A 37 -6.66 -1.92 -3.80
N ALA A 38 -7.45 -2.05 -4.86
CA ALA A 38 -7.07 -2.80 -6.08
C ALA A 38 -5.71 -2.36 -6.68
N ASP A 39 -5.43 -1.05 -6.71
CA ASP A 39 -4.14 -0.47 -7.13
C ASP A 39 -2.95 -1.01 -6.33
N ILE A 40 -3.13 -1.18 -5.02
CA ILE A 40 -2.10 -1.60 -4.06
C ILE A 40 -2.00 -3.13 -4.04
N LYS A 41 -3.15 -3.81 -4.09
CA LYS A 41 -3.26 -5.26 -4.22
C LYS A 41 -2.49 -5.79 -5.44
N SER A 42 -2.58 -5.12 -6.59
CA SER A 42 -1.85 -5.50 -7.80
C SER A 42 -0.33 -5.37 -7.65
N LEU A 43 0.14 -4.41 -6.84
CA LEU A 43 1.56 -4.23 -6.56
C LEU A 43 2.11 -5.34 -5.64
N PHE A 44 1.32 -5.82 -4.67
CA PHE A 44 1.71 -6.95 -3.82
C PHE A 44 1.88 -8.26 -4.60
N ILE A 45 1.14 -8.46 -5.69
CA ILE A 45 1.24 -9.67 -6.53
C ILE A 45 2.53 -9.65 -7.37
N GLN A 46 3.02 -8.46 -7.72
CA GLN A 46 4.24 -8.28 -8.51
C GLN A 46 5.53 -8.21 -7.67
N MET A 47 5.42 -7.99 -6.36
CA MET A 47 6.61 -7.95 -5.52
C MET A 47 7.07 -9.37 -5.16
N PRO A 48 8.34 -9.72 -5.43
CA PRO A 48 8.91 -10.95 -4.88
C PRO A 48 8.78 -10.89 -3.34
N PRO A 49 8.54 -12.03 -2.67
CA PRO A 49 8.32 -12.07 -1.23
C PRO A 49 9.48 -11.35 -0.53
N ILE A 50 9.15 -10.22 0.10
CA ILE A 50 10.06 -9.39 0.88
C ILE A 50 10.94 -10.31 1.77
N PRO A 51 12.27 -10.31 1.60
CA PRO A 51 13.14 -11.12 2.43
C PRO A 51 13.06 -10.58 3.87
N ARG A 52 12.48 -11.38 4.76
CA ARG A 52 12.54 -11.14 6.20
C ARG A 52 14.01 -11.25 6.61
N LYS A 53 14.62 -10.13 7.01
CA LYS A 53 15.92 -10.10 7.66
C LYS A 53 15.78 -10.37 9.15
#